data_AF-A0A2E9TLA8-F1
#
_entry.id   AF-A0A2E9TLA8-F1
#
_cell.length_a   1.000
_cell.length_b   1.000
_cell.length_c   1.000
_cell.angle_alpha   90.00
_cell.angle_beta   90.00
_cell.angle_gamma   90.00
#
_symmetry.space_group_name_H-M   'P 1'
#
loop_
_entity.id
_entity.type
_entity.pdbx_description
1 polymer ?
#
loop_
_entity_poly.entity_id
_entity_poly.type
_entity_poly.pdbx_seq_one_letter_code
_entity_poly.pdbx_strand_id
1 'polypeptide(L)'
;MYVWPNQLPINDRQDETWQAIEQIEKGLSRMSQPMLLLRFRPGAVLGPARIRWLLDQIPNLDISDCGRGLHYVQEDNPKAIAEAIGQWLQPTVQTDTGQPPASAAHRIYQSDDYADSLTWYYGESGYGNALVAESPHGLIHFDFCDHKDDAVTRLKQRFPDACLNEQPTPALLSALENPGTSHAPLHLCGSPFQRQVWHALLDIPAGSTRHYGDIARQIGSQARAVGQAVGKNRLAILVPCHRVTRADGSAGGFYWGKELKQQLLGQERTTAGHTP
;
A
#
# COMPACT_ATOMS: atom_id res chain seq x y z
N MET A 1 -28.80 -33.12 -15.62
CA MET A 1 -27.38 -32.76 -15.44
C MET A 1 -27.30 -31.25 -15.54
N TYR A 2 -27.09 -30.54 -14.43
CA TYR A 2 -27.04 -29.07 -14.44
C TYR A 2 -25.70 -28.65 -15.05
N VAL A 3 -25.76 -27.95 -16.18
CA VAL A 3 -24.61 -27.36 -16.85
C VAL A 3 -24.43 -25.98 -16.23
N TRP A 4 -23.25 -25.72 -15.64
CA TRP A 4 -22.97 -24.42 -15.04
C TRP A 4 -22.90 -23.33 -16.13
N PRO A 5 -23.16 -22.04 -15.81
CA PRO A 5 -23.15 -20.97 -16.83
C PRO A 5 -21.85 -20.86 -17.64
N ASN A 6 -20.72 -21.27 -17.05
CA ASN A 6 -19.39 -21.37 -17.68
C ASN A 6 -19.20 -22.61 -18.58
N GLN A 7 -20.22 -23.44 -18.73
CA GLN A 7 -20.25 -24.64 -19.57
C GLN A 7 -21.33 -24.52 -20.67
N LEU A 8 -22.04 -23.40 -20.74
CA LEU A 8 -23.01 -23.13 -21.81
C LEU A 8 -22.27 -22.72 -23.10
N PRO A 9 -22.48 -23.43 -24.22
CA PRO A 9 -21.84 -23.09 -25.48
C PRO A 9 -22.38 -21.76 -26.02
N ILE A 10 -21.48 -20.86 -26.40
CA ILE A 10 -21.80 -19.69 -27.22
C ILE A 10 -21.37 -20.05 -28.65
N ASN A 11 -22.33 -20.15 -29.57
CA ASN A 11 -22.11 -20.44 -30.99
C ASN A 11 -21.26 -21.69 -31.29
N ASP A 12 -21.53 -22.82 -30.64
CA ASP A 12 -20.98 -24.15 -30.97
C ASP A 12 -19.45 -24.31 -30.93
N ARG A 13 -18.71 -23.39 -30.29
CA ARG A 13 -17.24 -23.43 -30.19
C ARG A 13 -16.75 -23.37 -28.73
N GLN A 14 -16.89 -24.50 -28.03
CA GLN A 14 -16.45 -24.62 -26.63
C GLN A 14 -14.93 -24.46 -26.46
N ASP A 15 -14.14 -25.04 -27.37
CA ASP A 15 -12.69 -25.15 -27.20
C ASP A 15 -11.95 -23.83 -27.49
N GLU A 16 -12.46 -23.04 -28.44
CA GLU A 16 -11.82 -21.78 -28.87
C GLU A 16 -11.93 -20.68 -27.80
N THR A 17 -13.05 -20.62 -27.07
CA THR A 17 -13.29 -19.56 -26.09
C THR A 17 -12.48 -19.76 -24.82
N TRP A 18 -12.39 -21.00 -24.33
CA TRP A 18 -11.59 -21.31 -23.14
C TRP A 18 -10.10 -21.19 -23.42
N GLN A 19 -9.64 -21.70 -24.56
CA GLN A 19 -8.24 -21.54 -24.97
C GLN A 19 -7.90 -20.06 -25.17
N ALA A 20 -8.80 -19.25 -25.72
CA ALA A 20 -8.59 -17.81 -25.84
C ALA A 20 -8.49 -17.12 -24.47
N ILE A 21 -9.36 -17.45 -23.51
CA ILE A 21 -9.29 -16.92 -22.15
C ILE A 21 -7.98 -17.34 -21.48
N GLU A 22 -7.61 -18.62 -21.52
CA GLU A 22 -6.34 -19.10 -20.97
C GLU A 22 -5.12 -18.45 -21.65
N GLN A 23 -5.18 -18.22 -22.96
CA GLN A 23 -4.12 -17.53 -23.70
C GLN A 23 -4.02 -16.06 -23.28
N ILE A 24 -5.15 -15.38 -23.09
CA ILE A 24 -5.20 -14.01 -22.56
C ILE A 24 -4.61 -13.99 -21.15
N GLU A 25 -5.04 -14.89 -20.26
CA GLU A 25 -4.56 -14.97 -18.87
C GLU A 25 -3.06 -15.27 -18.80
N LYS A 26 -2.55 -16.20 -19.62
CA LYS A 26 -1.10 -16.46 -19.75
C LYS A 26 -0.34 -15.25 -20.29
N GLY A 27 -1.00 -14.45 -21.14
CA GLY A 27 -0.45 -13.23 -21.72
C GLY A 27 -0.38 -12.04 -20.77
N LEU A 28 -1.19 -12.01 -19.70
CA LEU A 28 -1.23 -10.91 -18.73
C LEU A 28 0.13 -10.61 -18.10
N SER A 29 0.90 -11.65 -17.78
CA SER A 29 2.27 -11.52 -17.25
C SER A 29 3.26 -10.88 -18.22
N ARG A 30 2.96 -10.89 -19.52
CA ARG A 30 3.80 -10.31 -20.58
C ARG A 30 3.39 -8.88 -20.94
N MET A 31 2.33 -8.35 -20.32
CA MET A 31 1.89 -6.98 -20.54
C MET A 31 2.88 -6.01 -19.89
N SER A 32 3.70 -5.36 -20.73
CA SER A 32 4.71 -4.40 -20.31
C SER A 32 4.21 -2.95 -20.26
N GLN A 33 3.03 -2.69 -20.81
CA GLN A 33 2.44 -1.35 -20.83
C GLN A 33 1.77 -1.03 -19.48
N PRO A 34 1.83 0.22 -18.99
CA PRO A 34 1.03 0.67 -17.87
C PRO A 34 -0.47 0.48 -18.14
N MET A 35 -1.19 -0.05 -17.15
CA MET A 35 -2.63 -0.26 -17.22
C MET A 35 -3.30 0.30 -15.98
N LEU A 36 -4.50 0.86 -16.15
CA LEU A 36 -5.35 1.30 -15.06
C LEU A 36 -6.66 0.50 -15.06
N LEU A 37 -6.96 -0.16 -13.96
CA LEU A 37 -8.25 -0.77 -13.70
C LEU A 37 -9.07 0.11 -12.75
N LEU A 38 -10.20 0.61 -13.25
CA LEU A 38 -11.15 1.38 -12.45
C LEU A 38 -12.11 0.42 -11.72
N ARG A 39 -12.10 0.46 -10.39
CA ARG A 39 -12.94 -0.37 -9.51
C ARG A 39 -14.11 0.45 -8.97
N PHE A 40 -15.29 -0.17 -8.87
CA PHE A 40 -16.49 0.43 -8.28
C PHE A 40 -17.16 -0.53 -7.27
N ARG A 41 -17.99 0.01 -6.37
CA ARG A 41 -18.66 -0.71 -5.27
C ARG A 41 -20.21 -0.60 -5.38
N PRO A 42 -21.01 -1.66 -5.17
CA PRO A 42 -20.60 -3.04 -4.93
C PRO A 42 -19.93 -3.62 -6.18
N GLY A 43 -18.86 -4.40 -5.98
CA GLY A 43 -17.94 -4.86 -7.03
C GLY A 43 -18.50 -5.95 -7.94
N ALA A 44 -19.69 -5.73 -8.52
CA ALA A 44 -20.43 -6.72 -9.29
C ALA A 44 -19.65 -7.27 -10.50
N VAL A 45 -18.63 -6.55 -10.99
CA VAL A 45 -17.84 -6.95 -12.17
C VAL A 45 -16.57 -7.73 -11.80
N LEU A 46 -15.88 -7.36 -10.71
CA LEU A 46 -14.64 -8.02 -10.26
C LEU A 46 -14.58 -8.06 -8.72
N GLY A 47 -14.65 -9.27 -8.17
CA GLY A 47 -14.53 -9.50 -6.73
C GLY A 47 -13.10 -9.27 -6.21
N PRO A 48 -12.91 -9.08 -4.89
CA PRO A 48 -11.61 -8.84 -4.27
C PRO A 48 -10.54 -9.89 -4.61
N ALA A 49 -10.93 -11.17 -4.66
CA ALA A 49 -10.03 -12.26 -5.02
C ALA A 49 -9.52 -12.16 -6.46
N ARG A 50 -10.39 -11.77 -7.41
CA ARG A 50 -10.01 -11.62 -8.82
C ARG A 50 -9.12 -10.38 -9.01
N ILE A 51 -9.39 -9.31 -8.27
CA ILE A 51 -8.54 -8.12 -8.22
C ILE A 51 -7.12 -8.48 -7.75
N ARG A 52 -7.00 -9.23 -6.65
CA ARG A 52 -5.69 -9.68 -6.13
C ARG A 52 -4.95 -10.52 -7.16
N TRP A 53 -5.64 -11.47 -7.78
CA TRP A 53 -5.07 -12.28 -8.86
C TRP A 53 -4.57 -11.42 -10.04
N LEU A 54 -5.33 -10.40 -10.47
CA LEU A 54 -4.88 -9.51 -11.56
C LEU A 54 -3.64 -8.70 -11.16
N LEU A 55 -3.56 -8.23 -9.92
CA LEU A 55 -2.38 -7.52 -9.41
C LEU A 55 -1.14 -8.41 -9.43
N ASP A 56 -1.29 -9.68 -9.06
CA ASP A 56 -0.20 -10.66 -9.07
C ASP A 56 0.24 -11.03 -10.50
N GLN A 57 -0.69 -11.03 -11.46
CA GLN A 57 -0.42 -11.43 -12.84
C GLN A 57 0.02 -10.29 -13.76
N ILE A 58 -0.36 -9.03 -13.50
CA ILE A 58 -0.06 -7.90 -14.39
C ILE A 58 0.98 -6.97 -13.72
N PRO A 59 2.24 -6.96 -14.21
CA PRO A 59 3.34 -6.23 -13.57
C PRO A 59 3.15 -4.71 -13.50
N ASN A 60 2.38 -4.13 -14.42
CA ASN A 60 2.16 -2.68 -14.52
C ASN A 60 0.67 -2.30 -14.40
N LEU A 61 -0.09 -3.05 -13.60
CA LEU A 61 -1.49 -2.76 -13.31
C LEU A 61 -1.65 -1.86 -12.08
N ASP A 62 -2.16 -0.66 -12.30
CA ASP A 62 -2.71 0.19 -11.26
C ASP A 62 -4.21 -0.03 -11.11
N ILE A 63 -4.73 0.19 -9.91
CA ILE A 63 -6.16 0.12 -9.64
C ILE A 63 -6.59 1.37 -8.91
N SER A 64 -7.69 1.98 -9.32
CA SER A 64 -8.30 3.10 -8.62
C SER A 64 -9.73 2.77 -8.20
N ASP A 65 -10.03 2.91 -6.90
CA ASP A 65 -11.40 2.81 -6.39
C ASP A 65 -12.15 4.12 -6.65
N CYS A 66 -13.14 4.02 -7.52
CA CYS A 66 -13.94 5.15 -7.98
C CYS A 66 -15.29 5.25 -7.24
N GLY A 67 -15.40 4.64 -6.05
CA GLY A 67 -16.59 4.75 -5.22
C GLY A 67 -17.74 3.84 -5.65
N ARG A 68 -18.99 4.31 -5.51
CA ARG A 68 -20.17 3.44 -5.66
C ARG A 68 -20.70 3.38 -7.09
N GLY A 69 -20.66 2.24 -7.77
CA GLY A 69 -21.27 2.03 -9.10
C GLY A 69 -22.47 1.10 -9.02
N LEU A 70 -23.69 1.62 -9.14
CA LEU A 70 -24.94 0.86 -8.97
C LEU A 70 -25.64 0.59 -10.30
N HIS A 71 -25.48 1.49 -11.27
CA HIS A 71 -26.12 1.42 -12.57
C HIS A 71 -25.07 1.56 -13.68
N TYR A 72 -25.05 2.68 -14.39
CA TYR A 72 -24.10 2.94 -15.46
C TYR A 72 -22.95 3.76 -14.89
N VAL A 73 -21.84 3.08 -14.66
CA VAL A 73 -20.67 3.60 -13.94
C VAL A 73 -20.15 4.95 -14.47
N GLN A 74 -20.21 5.15 -15.78
CA GLN A 74 -19.78 6.38 -16.45
C GLN A 74 -20.70 7.57 -16.12
N GLU A 75 -21.97 7.32 -15.79
CA GLU A 75 -22.95 8.32 -15.37
C GLU A 75 -22.95 8.51 -13.85
N ASP A 76 -22.76 7.43 -13.08
CA ASP A 76 -22.79 7.46 -11.62
C ASP A 76 -21.58 8.20 -11.01
N ASN A 77 -20.36 8.00 -11.55
CA ASN A 77 -19.14 8.58 -10.98
C ASN A 77 -18.17 9.17 -12.01
N PRO A 78 -18.62 10.07 -12.91
CA PRO A 78 -17.75 10.66 -13.93
C PRO A 78 -16.57 11.43 -13.32
N LYS A 79 -16.79 12.07 -12.16
CA LYS A 79 -15.75 12.82 -11.45
C LYS A 79 -14.66 11.92 -10.87
N ALA A 80 -15.05 10.83 -10.20
CA ALA A 80 -14.09 9.89 -9.61
C ALA A 80 -13.26 9.19 -10.70
N ILE A 81 -13.88 8.88 -11.85
CA ILE A 81 -13.18 8.35 -13.03
C ILE A 81 -12.17 9.36 -13.57
N ALA A 82 -12.58 10.62 -13.74
CA ALA A 82 -11.70 11.68 -14.23
C ALA A 82 -10.54 11.96 -13.26
N GLU A 83 -10.80 11.96 -11.95
CA GLU A 83 -9.77 12.10 -10.93
C GLU A 83 -8.80 10.91 -10.95
N ALA A 84 -9.30 9.67 -11.05
CA ALA A 84 -8.48 8.48 -11.15
C ALA A 84 -7.56 8.48 -12.38
N ILE A 85 -8.10 8.79 -13.55
CA ILE A 85 -7.34 8.91 -14.79
C ILE A 85 -6.35 10.08 -14.68
N GLY A 86 -6.78 11.23 -14.16
CA GLY A 86 -5.95 12.41 -14.01
C GLY A 86 -4.77 12.18 -13.09
N GLN A 87 -4.95 11.45 -11.99
CA GLN A 87 -3.89 11.02 -11.08
C GLN A 87 -2.93 10.03 -11.75
N TRP A 88 -3.48 9.05 -12.47
CA TRP A 88 -2.69 8.04 -13.17
C TRP A 88 -1.85 8.61 -14.32
N LEU A 89 -2.34 9.66 -14.99
CA LEU A 89 -1.63 10.38 -16.05
C LEU A 89 -0.63 11.42 -15.53
N GLN A 90 -0.65 11.78 -14.24
CA GLN A 90 0.37 12.68 -13.72
C GLN A 90 1.73 11.99 -13.86
N PRO A 91 2.73 12.64 -14.49
CA PRO A 91 4.08 12.12 -14.43
C PRO A 91 4.49 12.09 -12.96
N THR A 92 4.78 10.90 -12.42
CA THR A 92 5.60 10.78 -11.22
C THR A 92 6.79 11.69 -11.47
N VAL A 93 7.06 12.66 -10.60
CA VAL A 93 8.17 13.60 -10.78
C VAL A 93 9.47 12.80 -10.90
N GLN A 94 9.82 12.47 -12.13
CA GLN A 94 11.13 11.95 -12.52
C GLN A 94 11.99 13.19 -12.62
N THR A 95 12.75 13.48 -11.58
CA THR A 95 13.91 14.36 -11.74
C THR A 95 14.87 13.66 -12.69
N ASP A 96 15.02 14.25 -13.87
CA ASP A 96 15.98 13.89 -14.91
C ASP A 96 17.41 14.01 -14.36
N THR A 97 17.85 12.96 -13.69
CA THR A 97 19.27 12.65 -13.46
C THR A 97 19.43 11.26 -14.02
N GLY A 98 20.10 11.13 -15.17
CA GLY A 98 20.26 9.91 -15.99
C GLY A 98 20.85 8.69 -15.27
N GLN A 99 20.12 8.20 -14.28
CA GLN A 99 20.43 7.08 -13.41
C GLN A 99 19.10 6.31 -13.27
N PRO A 100 19.06 5.02 -13.61
CA PRO A 100 17.83 4.25 -13.54
C PRO A 100 17.28 4.28 -12.10
N PRO A 101 15.95 4.43 -11.91
CA PRO A 101 15.38 4.56 -10.57
C PRO A 101 15.73 3.32 -9.74
N ALA A 102 16.39 3.54 -8.62
CA ALA A 102 16.68 2.52 -7.65
C ALA A 102 15.36 2.08 -6.96
N SER A 103 15.02 0.81 -7.13
CA SER A 103 13.92 0.05 -6.51
C SER A 103 12.50 0.36 -6.98
N ALA A 104 11.72 -0.69 -7.22
CA ALA A 104 10.30 -0.63 -7.56
C ALA A 104 9.54 0.15 -6.47
N ALA A 105 9.03 1.33 -6.82
CA ALA A 105 8.18 2.11 -5.94
C ALA A 105 6.96 1.25 -5.54
N HIS A 106 6.62 1.24 -4.24
CA HIS A 106 5.46 0.50 -3.76
C HIS A 106 4.21 1.02 -4.49
N ARG A 107 3.33 0.15 -4.97
CA ARG A 107 1.99 0.59 -5.43
C ARG A 107 1.23 1.14 -4.22
N ILE A 108 0.67 2.35 -4.31
CA ILE A 108 0.02 3.03 -3.19
C ILE A 108 -1.49 3.16 -3.42
N TYR A 109 -2.25 2.61 -2.50
CA TYR A 109 -3.69 2.78 -2.36
C TYR A 109 -4.01 3.73 -1.22
N GLN A 110 -5.15 4.41 -1.28
CA GLN A 110 -5.54 5.38 -0.27
C GLN A 110 -7.04 5.38 0.01
N SER A 111 -7.38 5.55 1.29
CA SER A 111 -8.76 5.71 1.75
C SER A 111 -8.82 6.59 3.00
N ASP A 112 -9.97 7.24 3.24
CA ASP A 112 -10.18 8.02 4.47
C ASP A 112 -10.42 7.09 5.68
N ASP A 113 -11.19 6.03 5.45
CA ASP A 113 -11.56 4.97 6.39
C ASP A 113 -11.48 3.58 5.72
N TYR A 114 -11.68 2.52 6.50
CA TYR A 114 -11.70 1.16 5.98
C TYR A 114 -12.57 0.25 6.85
N ALA A 115 -13.54 -0.44 6.24
CA ALA A 115 -14.54 -1.27 6.91
C ALA A 115 -14.70 -2.67 6.29
N ASP A 116 -13.93 -3.01 5.25
CA ASP A 116 -13.98 -4.33 4.62
C ASP A 116 -13.16 -5.37 5.42
N SER A 117 -12.91 -6.55 4.86
CA SER A 117 -12.08 -7.57 5.49
C SER A 117 -10.62 -7.15 5.60
N LEU A 118 -9.99 -7.43 6.74
CA LEU A 118 -8.55 -7.38 6.94
C LEU A 118 -8.02 -8.77 7.24
N THR A 119 -6.95 -9.16 6.54
CA THR A 119 -6.15 -10.31 6.93
C THR A 119 -4.99 -9.81 7.76
N TRP A 120 -4.74 -10.42 8.91
CA TRP A 120 -3.67 -9.99 9.81
C TRP A 120 -2.91 -11.18 10.38
N TYR A 121 -1.70 -10.91 10.83
CA TYR A 121 -0.85 -11.89 11.49
C TYR A 121 0.01 -11.22 12.55
N TYR A 122 0.27 -11.94 13.63
CA TYR A 122 1.15 -11.52 14.72
C TYR A 122 2.35 -12.45 14.79
N GLY A 123 3.55 -11.90 14.82
CA GLY A 123 4.78 -12.69 14.86
C GLY A 123 5.98 -11.87 15.27
N GLU A 124 7.10 -12.57 15.44
CA GLU A 124 8.40 -11.96 15.68
C GLU A 124 8.95 -11.34 14.39
N SER A 125 9.53 -10.14 14.51
CA SER A 125 10.31 -9.48 13.46
C SER A 125 11.74 -9.27 13.93
N GLY A 126 12.64 -8.85 13.03
CA GLY A 126 14.00 -8.43 13.40
C GLY A 126 14.09 -7.24 14.37
N TYR A 127 12.96 -6.62 14.72
CA TYR A 127 12.86 -5.45 15.60
C TYR A 127 11.95 -5.70 16.82
N GLY A 128 11.57 -6.96 17.07
CA GLY A 128 10.65 -7.35 18.14
C GLY A 128 9.30 -7.84 17.61
N ASN A 129 8.38 -8.13 18.51
CA ASN A 129 7.05 -8.62 18.14
C ASN A 129 6.24 -7.54 17.42
N ALA A 130 5.51 -7.94 16.39
CA ALA A 130 4.70 -7.03 15.59
C ALA A 130 3.40 -7.68 15.11
N LEU A 131 2.39 -6.83 14.90
CA LEU A 131 1.20 -7.17 14.15
C LEU A 131 1.26 -6.47 12.79
N VAL A 132 1.01 -7.25 11.74
CA VAL A 132 0.85 -6.77 10.38
C VAL A 132 -0.56 -7.08 9.88
N ALA A 133 -1.13 -6.17 9.10
CA ALA A 133 -2.42 -6.39 8.45
C ALA A 133 -2.42 -5.89 7.00
N GLU A 134 -3.13 -6.62 6.16
CA GLU A 134 -3.37 -6.29 4.77
C GLU A 134 -4.87 -6.19 4.49
N SER A 135 -5.20 -5.23 3.63
CA SER A 135 -6.46 -5.16 2.91
C SER A 135 -6.32 -5.88 1.55
N PRO A 136 -7.40 -6.06 0.77
CA PRO A 136 -7.30 -6.52 -0.61
C PRO A 136 -6.40 -5.67 -1.52
N HIS A 137 -6.05 -4.45 -1.07
CA HIS A 137 -5.22 -3.50 -1.79
C HIS A 137 -3.74 -3.54 -1.39
N GLY A 138 -3.40 -4.09 -0.23
CA GLY A 138 -2.03 -4.05 0.29
C GLY A 138 -1.95 -3.87 1.80
N LEU A 139 -0.71 -3.76 2.29
CA LEU A 139 -0.38 -3.56 3.70
C LEU A 139 -0.98 -2.25 4.20
N ILE A 140 -1.85 -2.34 5.20
CA ILE A 140 -2.60 -1.21 5.76
C ILE A 140 -2.24 -0.96 7.23
N HIS A 141 -1.57 -1.92 7.88
CA HIS A 141 -1.12 -1.82 9.26
C HIS A 141 0.18 -2.59 9.49
N PHE A 142 1.08 -1.98 10.25
CA PHE A 142 2.29 -2.57 10.82
C PHE A 142 2.55 -1.85 12.14
N ASP A 143 2.45 -2.57 13.25
CA ASP A 143 2.60 -2.00 14.60
C ASP A 143 3.40 -2.95 15.50
N PHE A 144 4.51 -2.47 16.07
CA PHE A 144 5.26 -3.23 17.08
C PHE A 144 4.48 -3.30 18.38
N CYS A 145 4.43 -4.49 18.97
CA CYS A 145 3.71 -4.76 20.21
C CYS A 145 4.21 -6.04 20.86
N ASP A 146 4.53 -6.01 22.15
CA ASP A 146 5.02 -7.19 22.88
C ASP A 146 3.94 -8.25 23.13
N HIS A 147 2.68 -7.81 23.21
CA HIS A 147 1.53 -8.67 23.48
C HIS A 147 0.54 -8.68 22.32
N LYS A 148 0.16 -9.88 21.89
CA LYS A 148 -0.79 -10.09 20.79
C LYS A 148 -2.15 -9.42 21.05
N ASP A 149 -2.69 -9.56 22.26
CA ASP A 149 -4.02 -9.02 22.60
C ASP A 149 -4.07 -7.49 22.54
N ASP A 150 -2.99 -6.82 22.95
CA ASP A 150 -2.87 -5.36 22.84
C ASP A 150 -2.78 -4.93 21.38
N ALA A 151 -2.04 -5.67 20.55
CA ALA A 151 -1.91 -5.39 19.13
C ALA A 151 -3.27 -5.53 18.42
N VAL A 152 -4.01 -6.60 18.69
CA VAL A 152 -5.35 -6.84 18.16
C VAL A 152 -6.33 -5.77 18.64
N THR A 153 -6.24 -5.36 19.91
CA THR A 153 -7.06 -4.28 20.45
C THR A 153 -6.83 -2.97 19.71
N ARG A 154 -5.57 -2.61 19.44
CA ARG A 154 -5.23 -1.40 18.67
C ARG A 154 -5.66 -1.49 17.21
N LEU A 155 -5.57 -2.67 16.59
CA LEU A 155 -6.07 -2.90 15.25
C LEU A 155 -7.59 -2.68 15.18
N LYS A 156 -8.36 -3.25 16.11
CA LYS A 156 -9.81 -3.05 16.23
C LYS A 156 -10.19 -1.59 16.49
N GLN A 157 -9.45 -0.89 17.35
CA GLN A 157 -9.68 0.54 17.59
C GLN A 157 -9.46 1.38 16.35
N ARG A 158 -8.51 1.00 15.49
CA ARG A 158 -8.21 1.73 14.25
C ARG A 158 -9.22 1.40 13.14
N PHE A 159 -9.66 0.16 13.06
CA PHE A 159 -10.60 -0.31 12.04
C PHE A 159 -11.81 -0.99 12.72
N PRO A 160 -12.69 -0.20 13.38
CA PRO A 160 -13.76 -0.74 14.21
C PRO A 160 -14.79 -1.56 13.41
N ASP A 161 -14.99 -1.21 12.15
CA ASP A 161 -15.99 -1.84 11.28
C ASP A 161 -15.42 -2.97 10.42
N ALA A 162 -14.10 -3.21 10.46
CA ALA A 162 -13.44 -4.20 9.63
C ALA A 162 -13.60 -5.63 10.16
N CYS A 163 -13.85 -6.59 9.26
CA CYS A 163 -13.83 -8.01 9.59
C CYS A 163 -12.39 -8.52 9.67
N LEU A 164 -11.92 -8.87 10.87
CA LEU A 164 -10.55 -9.31 11.12
C LEU A 164 -10.38 -10.82 10.97
N ASN A 165 -9.48 -11.26 10.09
CA ASN A 165 -9.15 -12.66 9.84
C ASN A 165 -7.67 -12.92 10.13
N GLU A 166 -7.37 -13.77 11.12
CA GLU A 166 -5.99 -14.11 11.44
C GLU A 166 -5.46 -15.19 10.50
N GLN A 167 -4.58 -14.84 9.57
CA GLN A 167 -3.92 -15.78 8.65
C GLN A 167 -2.54 -15.27 8.20
N PRO A 168 -1.49 -16.11 8.22
CA PRO A 168 -0.18 -15.76 7.68
C PRO A 168 -0.20 -15.83 6.15
N THR A 169 -0.24 -14.69 5.48
CA THR A 169 -0.08 -14.62 4.01
C THR A 169 1.38 -14.31 3.65
N PRO A 170 1.84 -14.64 2.42
CA PRO A 170 3.22 -14.36 2.00
C PRO A 170 3.62 -12.89 2.16
N ALA A 171 2.70 -11.95 1.89
CA ALA A 171 2.96 -10.52 2.04
C ALA A 171 3.14 -10.11 3.50
N LEU A 172 2.33 -10.65 4.42
CA LEU A 172 2.45 -10.38 5.86
C LEU A 172 3.76 -10.96 6.42
N LEU A 173 4.12 -12.19 6.04
CA LEU A 173 5.37 -12.82 6.44
C LEU A 173 6.58 -12.04 5.92
N SER A 174 6.57 -11.67 4.63
CA SER A 174 7.64 -10.86 4.03
C SER A 174 7.79 -9.50 4.72
N ALA A 175 6.68 -8.85 5.07
CA ALA A 175 6.70 -7.60 5.82
C ALA A 175 7.32 -7.78 7.21
N LEU A 176 6.96 -8.84 7.95
CA LEU A 176 7.52 -9.10 9.28
C LEU A 176 9.03 -9.40 9.23
N GLU A 177 9.46 -10.20 8.27
CA GLU A 177 10.87 -10.58 8.14
C GLU A 177 11.73 -9.40 7.69
N ASN A 178 11.29 -8.67 6.67
CA ASN A 178 12.10 -7.63 6.00
C ASN A 178 11.26 -6.37 5.68
N PRO A 179 10.79 -5.63 6.70
CA PRO A 179 9.87 -4.51 6.48
C PRO A 179 10.47 -3.37 5.63
N GLY A 180 11.78 -3.15 5.71
CA GLY A 180 12.46 -2.08 4.95
C GLY A 180 12.64 -2.36 3.46
N THR A 181 12.47 -3.62 3.02
CA THR A 181 12.64 -4.04 1.62
C THR A 181 11.42 -4.80 1.11
N SER A 182 10.29 -4.73 1.82
CA SER A 182 9.04 -5.26 1.30
C SER A 182 8.70 -4.53 -0.01
N HIS A 183 8.13 -5.24 -0.97
CA HIS A 183 7.59 -4.66 -2.21
C HIS A 183 6.07 -4.78 -2.29
N ALA A 184 5.43 -5.23 -1.20
CA ALA A 184 3.99 -5.34 -1.14
C ALA A 184 3.35 -3.95 -1.33
N PRO A 185 2.24 -3.84 -2.07
CA PRO A 185 1.50 -2.59 -2.14
C PRO A 185 1.15 -2.05 -0.75
N LEU A 186 1.15 -0.73 -0.61
CA LEU A 186 0.73 -0.06 0.62
C LEU A 186 -0.68 0.49 0.48
N HIS A 187 -1.45 0.46 1.57
CA HIS A 187 -2.74 1.11 1.67
C HIS A 187 -2.70 2.17 2.79
N LEU A 188 -2.62 3.42 2.38
CA LEU A 188 -2.62 4.59 3.26
C LEU A 188 -4.04 4.95 3.67
N CYS A 189 -4.51 4.39 4.78
CA CYS A 189 -5.79 4.75 5.38
C CYS A 189 -5.63 5.85 6.45
N GLY A 190 -6.19 7.03 6.20
CA GLY A 190 -6.10 8.22 7.06
C GLY A 190 -6.61 9.47 6.35
N SER A 191 -6.66 10.63 7.01
CA SER A 191 -7.19 11.86 6.40
C SER A 191 -6.36 12.32 5.19
N PRO A 192 -6.90 13.15 4.27
CA PRO A 192 -6.15 13.66 3.13
C PRO A 192 -4.81 14.31 3.51
N PHE A 193 -4.79 15.08 4.60
CA PHE A 193 -3.55 15.69 5.11
C PHE A 193 -2.56 14.65 5.66
N GLN A 194 -3.04 13.62 6.36
CA GLN A 194 -2.17 12.53 6.83
C GLN A 194 -1.53 11.79 5.66
N ARG A 195 -2.32 11.45 4.63
CA ARG A 195 -1.81 10.77 3.44
C ARG A 195 -0.79 11.61 2.69
N GLN A 196 -1.04 12.91 2.53
CA GLN A 196 -0.08 13.83 1.92
C GLN A 196 1.27 13.85 2.67
N VAL A 197 1.23 13.86 4.01
CA VAL A 197 2.45 13.75 4.83
C VAL A 197 3.12 12.40 4.63
N TRP A 198 2.38 11.29 4.67
CA TRP A 198 2.94 9.94 4.53
C TRP A 198 3.55 9.70 3.14
N HIS A 199 2.99 10.27 2.08
CA HIS A 199 3.62 10.30 0.75
C HIS A 199 4.99 10.99 0.80
N ALA A 200 5.08 12.18 1.41
CA ALA A 200 6.36 12.88 1.54
C ALA A 200 7.38 12.10 2.40
N LEU A 201 6.93 11.19 3.27
CA LEU A 201 7.84 10.29 4.00
C LEU A 201 8.42 9.22 3.08
N LEU A 202 7.61 8.63 2.19
CA LEU A 202 8.04 7.60 1.26
C LEU A 202 9.13 8.09 0.30
N ASP A 203 9.16 9.39 0.01
CA ASP A 203 10.19 10.03 -0.82
C ASP A 203 11.56 10.17 -0.12
N ILE A 204 11.65 9.91 1.19
CA ILE A 204 12.92 10.03 1.93
C ILE A 204 13.74 8.75 1.73
N PRO A 205 14.90 8.78 1.05
CA PRO A 205 15.69 7.58 0.79
C PRO A 205 16.24 6.94 2.07
N ALA A 206 16.47 5.63 2.04
CA ALA A 206 17.17 4.94 3.13
C ALA A 206 18.54 5.58 3.40
N GLY A 207 18.88 5.75 4.68
CA GLY A 207 20.14 6.35 5.12
C GLY A 207 20.12 7.89 5.10
N SER A 208 19.08 8.50 4.53
CA SER A 208 18.85 9.94 4.55
C SER A 208 17.81 10.34 5.60
N THR A 209 17.88 11.59 6.05
CA THR A 209 16.87 12.17 6.95
C THR A 209 16.35 13.49 6.42
N ARG A 210 15.16 13.88 6.88
CA ARG A 210 14.54 15.20 6.63
C ARG A 210 14.05 15.80 7.93
N HIS A 211 14.07 17.13 8.03
CA HIS A 211 13.48 17.79 9.20
C HIS A 211 11.97 17.96 9.03
N TYR A 212 11.23 17.97 10.14
CA TYR A 212 9.79 18.28 10.12
C TYR A 212 9.45 19.58 9.39
N GLY A 213 10.33 20.60 9.50
CA GLY A 213 10.17 21.89 8.83
C GLY A 213 10.33 21.82 7.31
N ASP A 214 11.16 20.91 6.80
CA ASP A 214 11.37 20.76 5.36
C ASP A 214 10.18 20.06 4.71
N ILE A 215 9.66 19.01 5.36
CA ILE A 215 8.42 18.34 4.93
C ILE A 215 7.26 19.33 4.95
N ALA A 216 7.15 20.12 6.03
CA ALA A 216 6.12 21.15 6.14
C ALA A 216 6.20 22.17 5.00
N ARG A 217 7.41 22.63 4.65
CA ARG A 217 7.61 23.54 3.51
C ARG A 217 7.24 22.87 2.18
N GLN A 218 7.63 21.62 1.97
CA GLN A 218 7.33 20.84 0.76
C GLN A 218 5.82 20.72 0.50
N ILE A 219 5.02 20.48 1.54
CA ILE A 219 3.58 20.24 1.41
C ILE A 219 2.71 21.48 1.69
N GLY A 220 3.32 22.64 1.94
CA GLY A 220 2.59 23.88 2.25
C GLY A 220 1.87 23.86 3.60
N SER A 221 2.53 23.35 4.65
CA SER A 221 1.96 23.18 5.99
C SER A 221 2.89 23.68 7.10
N GLN A 222 2.56 23.37 8.36
CA GLN A 222 3.32 23.73 9.56
C GLN A 222 3.98 22.49 10.17
N ALA A 223 5.22 22.63 10.66
CA ALA A 223 5.99 21.51 11.24
C ALA A 223 5.25 20.77 12.37
N ARG A 224 4.45 21.50 13.17
CA ARG A 224 3.62 20.92 14.22
C ARG A 224 2.52 20.00 13.66
N ALA A 225 1.85 20.41 12.58
CA ALA A 225 0.81 19.62 11.93
C ALA A 225 1.41 18.37 11.30
N VAL A 226 2.57 18.50 10.63
CA VAL A 226 3.34 17.36 10.10
C VAL A 226 3.70 16.40 11.23
N GLY A 227 4.22 16.88 12.36
CA GLY A 227 4.57 16.04 13.50
C GLY A 227 3.37 15.22 14.04
N GLN A 228 2.17 15.81 14.06
CA GLN A 228 0.96 15.08 14.44
C GLN A 228 0.60 13.99 13.43
N ALA A 229 0.65 14.29 12.12
CA ALA A 229 0.38 13.31 11.07
C ALA A 229 1.41 12.16 11.05
N VAL A 230 2.69 12.47 11.25
CA VAL A 230 3.77 11.49 11.41
C VAL A 230 3.49 10.56 12.60
N GLY A 231 3.04 11.10 13.73
CA GLY A 231 2.69 10.30 14.92
C GLY A 231 1.44 9.41 14.76
N LYS A 232 0.63 9.64 13.72
CA LYS A 232 -0.53 8.80 13.36
C LYS A 232 -0.19 7.70 12.35
N ASN A 233 1.04 7.64 11.86
CA ASN A 233 1.50 6.55 11.01
C ASN A 233 1.44 5.22 11.79
N ARG A 234 0.80 4.22 11.19
CA ARG A 234 0.67 2.85 11.70
C ARG A 234 1.16 1.82 10.69
N LEU A 235 2.07 2.23 9.81
CA LEU A 235 2.82 1.40 8.87
C LEU A 235 4.30 1.52 9.25
N ALA A 236 4.68 0.97 10.41
CA ALA A 236 6.04 1.07 10.92
C ALA A 236 7.05 0.59 9.87
N ILE A 237 8.14 1.34 9.69
CA ILE A 237 9.24 1.08 8.73
C ILE A 237 8.81 1.20 7.26
N LEU A 238 7.69 0.59 6.86
CA LEU A 238 7.09 0.63 5.51
C LEU A 238 6.81 2.07 5.06
N VAL A 239 6.21 2.88 5.93
CA VAL A 239 6.17 4.34 5.79
C VAL A 239 7.25 4.90 6.74
N PRO A 240 8.37 5.43 6.23
CA PRO A 240 9.61 5.58 6.99
C PRO A 240 9.63 6.83 7.88
N CYS A 241 8.70 6.92 8.84
CA CYS A 241 8.60 8.04 9.78
C CYS A 241 9.82 8.17 10.72
N HIS A 242 10.62 7.12 10.88
CA HIS A 242 11.90 7.17 11.59
C HIS A 242 12.95 8.04 10.89
N ARG A 243 12.80 8.33 9.59
CA ARG A 243 13.71 9.21 8.85
C ARG A 243 13.47 10.71 9.08
N VAL A 244 12.43 11.07 9.84
CA VAL A 244 12.11 12.48 10.15
C VAL A 244 12.72 12.90 11.48
N THR A 245 13.50 13.97 11.49
CA THR A 245 14.20 14.48 12.69
C THR A 245 13.83 15.92 13.02
N ARG A 246 14.23 16.40 14.20
CA ARG A 246 14.12 17.81 14.56
C ARG A 246 15.23 18.63 13.88
N ALA A 247 15.02 19.94 13.78
CA ALA A 247 15.99 20.87 13.16
C ALA A 247 17.32 20.94 13.92
N ASP A 248 17.33 20.63 15.23
CA ASP A 248 18.53 20.54 16.06
C ASP A 248 19.33 19.24 15.84
N GLY A 249 18.92 18.40 14.88
CA GLY A 249 19.53 17.10 14.60
C GLY A 249 19.12 15.99 15.56
N SER A 250 18.34 16.29 16.62
CA SER A 250 17.84 15.25 17.52
C SER A 250 16.80 14.37 16.81
N ALA A 251 16.79 13.07 17.14
CA ALA A 251 15.90 12.10 16.50
C ALA A 251 14.41 12.42 16.70
N GLY A 252 14.04 13.22 17.71
CA GLY A 252 12.63 13.49 17.98
C GLY A 252 11.94 12.38 18.76
N GLY A 253 10.60 12.35 18.68
CA GLY A 253 9.80 11.22 19.14
C GLY A 253 9.67 10.14 18.06
N PHE A 254 9.34 8.93 18.48
CA PHE A 254 8.93 7.82 17.64
C PHE A 254 7.84 7.07 18.39
N TYR A 255 6.81 6.61 17.68
CA TYR A 255 5.69 5.95 18.33
C TYR A 255 6.12 4.69 19.10
N TRP A 256 7.13 3.98 18.57
CA TRP A 256 7.66 2.74 19.13
C TRP A 256 8.97 2.92 19.93
N GLY A 257 9.24 4.14 20.42
CA GLY A 257 10.41 4.40 21.26
C GLY A 257 11.65 4.92 20.51
N LYS A 258 12.50 5.67 21.21
CA LYS A 258 13.64 6.36 20.58
C LYS A 258 14.76 5.39 20.20
N GLU A 259 14.90 4.33 20.97
CA GLU A 259 15.89 3.28 20.84
C GLU A 259 15.75 2.59 19.48
N LEU A 260 14.53 2.14 19.15
CA LEU A 260 14.24 1.53 17.85
C LEU A 260 14.49 2.51 16.70
N LYS A 261 14.12 3.79 16.86
CA LYS A 261 14.40 4.82 15.85
C LYS A 261 15.90 4.99 15.59
N GLN A 262 16.71 5.01 16.65
CA GLN A 262 18.17 5.10 16.53
C GLN A 262 18.77 3.85 15.88
N GLN A 263 18.29 2.66 16.25
CA GLN A 263 18.69 1.40 15.63
C GLN A 263 18.44 1.41 14.12
N LEU A 264 17.22 1.76 13.70
CA LEU A 264 16.85 1.83 12.27
C LEU A 264 17.73 2.81 11.49
N LEU A 265 17.91 4.03 12.02
CA LEU A 265 18.78 5.04 11.39
C LEU A 265 20.25 4.59 11.33
N GLY A 266 20.74 3.89 12.34
CA GLY A 266 22.11 3.35 12.37
C GLY A 266 22.33 2.24 11.33
N GLN A 267 21.37 1.32 11.21
CA GLN A 267 21.41 0.25 10.22
C GLN A 267 21.39 0.82 8.79
N GLU A 268 20.46 1.72 8.49
CA GLU A 268 20.35 2.32 7.16
C GLU A 268 21.62 3.06 6.72
N ARG A 269 22.31 3.75 7.66
CA ARG A 269 23.60 4.41 7.38
C ARG A 269 24.72 3.42 7.06
N THR A 270 24.74 2.28 7.75
CA THR A 270 25.74 1.23 7.50
C THR A 270 25.53 0.59 6.13
N THR A 271 24.28 0.32 5.76
CA THR A 271 23.92 -0.26 4.46
C THR A 271 24.19 0.71 3.31
N ALA A 272 23.92 2.02 3.49
CA ALA A 272 24.22 3.04 2.48
C ALA A 272 25.74 3.26 2.26
N GLY A 273 26.57 3.00 3.27
CA GLY A 273 28.03 3.09 3.18
C GLY A 273 28.70 1.86 2.54
N HIS A 274 27.97 0.78 2.31
CA HIS A 274 28.42 -0.43 1.61
C HIS A 274 27.86 -0.45 0.17
N THR A 275 28.36 0.44 -0.68
CA THR A 275 28.20 0.30 -2.14
C THR A 275 29.52 -0.26 -2.67
N PRO A 276 29.57 -1.49 -3.25
CA PRO A 276 30.77 -1.97 -3.94
C PRO A 276 31.10 -1.13 -5.17
#